data_AF-A0AAV0AQE2-F1
#
_entry.id   AF-A0AAV0AQE2-F1
#
_cell.length_a   1.000
_cell.length_b   1.000
_cell.length_c   1.000
_cell.angle_alpha   90.00
_cell.angle_beta   90.00
_cell.angle_gamma   90.00
#
_symmetry.space_group_name_H-M   'P 1'
#
loop_
_entity.id
_entity.type
_entity.pdbx_description
1 polymer ?
#
loop_
_entity_poly.entity_id
_entity_poly.type
_entity_poly.pdbx_seq_one_letter_code
_entity_poly.pdbx_strand_id
1 'polypeptide(L)'
;MSWISKAIAQIELITKKFLVNQNPENMQQAIIKNVPRNTILKPAHAIERLRGQKFLLGDRVTMVSDSGMVPISARGTVLSITYKMVEVVFDGPFIGRTSLNNC
;
A
#
# COMPACT_ATOMS: atom_id res chain seq x y z
N MET A 1 -3.57 -14.54 -20.14
CA MET A 1 -2.88 -14.77 -18.84
C MET A 1 -1.39 -14.40 -18.80
N SER A 2 -0.68 -14.15 -19.92
CA SER A 2 0.79 -13.91 -19.90
C SER A 2 1.26 -12.47 -19.55
N TRP A 3 0.42 -11.45 -19.66
CA TRP A 3 0.87 -10.05 -19.52
C TRP A 3 0.82 -9.51 -18.09
N ILE A 4 -0.08 -10.02 -17.24
CA ILE A 4 -0.22 -9.60 -15.84
C ILE A 4 1.00 -10.04 -15.03
N SER A 5 1.46 -11.28 -15.20
CA SER A 5 2.66 -11.77 -14.53
C SER A 5 3.91 -10.99 -14.91
N LYS A 6 4.03 -10.57 -16.17
CA LYS A 6 5.11 -9.68 -16.64
C LYS A 6 5.05 -8.31 -15.97
N ALA A 7 3.86 -7.71 -15.86
CA ALA A 7 3.68 -6.42 -15.21
C ALA A 7 4.03 -6.48 -13.71
N ILE A 8 3.61 -7.54 -13.02
CA ILE A 8 3.97 -7.78 -11.61
C ILE A 8 5.49 -7.91 -11.46
N ALA A 9 6.13 -8.72 -12.30
CA ALA A 9 7.58 -8.86 -12.28
C ALA A 9 8.30 -7.53 -12.53
N GLN A 10 7.79 -6.69 -13.45
CA GLN A 10 8.33 -5.34 -13.67
C GLN A 10 8.16 -4.44 -12.44
N ILE A 11 6.98 -4.44 -11.82
CA ILE A 11 6.71 -3.68 -10.59
C ILE A 11 7.66 -4.12 -9.48
N GLU A 12 7.81 -5.42 -9.24
CA GLU A 12 8.73 -5.96 -8.23
C GLU A 12 10.18 -5.58 -8.50
N LEU A 13 10.62 -5.60 -9.75
CA LEU A 13 11.97 -5.17 -10.15
C LEU A 13 12.18 -3.68 -9.87
N ILE A 14 11.21 -2.85 -10.23
CA ILE A 14 11.25 -1.40 -9.99
C ILE A 14 11.27 -1.13 -8.48
N THR A 15 10.38 -1.76 -7.72
CA THR A 15 10.33 -1.62 -6.27
C THR A 15 11.64 -2.06 -5.62
N LYS A 16 12.23 -3.19 -6.03
CA LYS A 16 13.56 -3.61 -5.53
C LYS A 16 14.63 -2.55 -5.76
N LYS A 17 14.66 -1.92 -6.95
CA LYS A 17 15.60 -0.81 -7.24
C LYS A 17 15.40 0.36 -6.28
N PHE A 18 14.14 0.72 -5.98
CA PHE A 18 13.84 1.81 -5.06
C PHE A 18 14.12 1.46 -3.60
N LEU A 19 13.90 0.21 -3.19
CA LEU A 19 14.19 -0.26 -1.83
C LEU A 19 15.69 -0.21 -1.51
N VAL A 20 16.57 -0.56 -2.46
CA VAL A 20 18.02 -0.44 -2.28
C VAL A 20 18.45 1.00 -1.99
N ASN A 21 17.76 1.98 -2.58
CA ASN A 21 18.05 3.40 -2.39
C ASN A 21 17.35 4.02 -1.17
N GLN A 22 16.45 3.29 -0.49
CA GLN A 22 15.79 3.80 0.72
C GLN A 22 16.77 3.79 1.88
N ASN A 23 17.35 4.96 2.15
CA ASN A 23 18.19 5.16 3.32
C ASN A 23 17.32 5.64 4.49
N PRO A 24 17.27 4.93 5.63
CA PRO A 24 16.50 5.37 6.81
C PRO A 24 16.99 6.72 7.37
N GLU A 25 18.25 7.07 7.14
CA GLU A 25 18.86 8.34 7.55
C GLU A 25 18.22 9.57 6.87
N ASN A 26 17.57 9.38 5.71
CA ASN A 26 16.89 10.46 4.98
C ASN A 26 15.41 10.63 5.39
N MET A 27 14.91 9.86 6.37
CA MET A 27 13.55 10.05 6.88
C MET A 27 13.50 11.28 7.78
N GLN A 28 13.02 12.39 7.22
CA GLN A 28 12.84 13.62 7.97
C GLN A 28 11.69 13.48 8.96
N GLN A 29 12.02 13.52 10.26
CA GLN A 29 11.02 13.66 11.31
C GLN A 29 10.60 15.14 11.39
N ALA A 30 9.41 15.44 10.89
CA ALA A 30 8.82 16.78 11.00
C ALA A 30 7.95 16.88 12.25
N ILE A 31 8.28 17.82 13.15
CA ILE A 31 7.41 18.17 14.28
C ILE A 31 6.39 19.20 13.80
N ILE A 32 5.17 18.77 13.55
CA ILE A 32 4.07 19.63 13.12
C ILE A 32 3.25 20.02 14.35
N LYS A 33 3.13 21.33 14.63
CA LYS A 33 2.33 21.88 15.73
C LYS A 33 1.01 22.45 15.21
N ASN A 34 0.01 22.53 16.08
CA ASN A 34 -1.31 23.14 15.79
C ASN A 34 -2.08 22.47 14.64
N VAL A 35 -2.00 21.14 14.52
CA VAL A 35 -2.75 20.37 13.52
C VAL A 35 -4.21 20.22 14.00
N PRO A 36 -5.21 20.65 13.21
CA PRO A 36 -6.61 20.53 13.60
C PRO A 36 -7.03 19.05 13.66
N ARG A 37 -7.96 18.71 14.55
CA ARG A 37 -8.37 17.31 14.77
C ARG A 37 -9.00 16.65 13.55
N ASN A 38 -9.61 17.43 12.65
CA ASN A 38 -10.26 16.94 11.45
C ASN A 38 -9.28 16.44 10.37
N THR A 39 -8.01 16.86 10.39
CA THR A 39 -7.00 16.42 9.41
C THR A 39 -6.29 15.12 9.82
N ILE A 40 -6.44 14.69 11.08
CA ILE A 40 -5.79 13.49 11.59
C ILE A 40 -6.79 12.33 11.54
N LEU A 41 -6.39 11.24 10.91
CA LEU A 41 -7.16 10.00 10.88
C LEU A 41 -6.63 9.03 11.95
N LYS A 42 -7.49 8.63 12.88
CA LYS A 42 -7.20 7.50 13.76
C LYS A 42 -7.39 6.19 12.97
N PRO A 43 -6.41 5.26 12.96
CA PRO A 43 -6.51 3.96 12.28
C PRO A 43 -7.82 3.20 12.55
N ALA A 44 -8.26 3.15 13.81
CA ALA A 44 -9.52 2.51 14.21
C ALA A 44 -10.78 3.08 13.53
N HIS A 45 -10.75 4.32 13.02
CA HIS A 45 -11.87 4.94 12.30
C HIS A 45 -11.69 4.92 10.77
N ALA A 46 -10.64 4.27 10.26
CA ALA A 46 -10.36 4.20 8.83
C ALA A 46 -11.52 3.53 8.05
N ILE A 47 -12.12 2.48 8.62
CA ILE A 47 -13.22 1.73 8.00
C ILE A 47 -14.44 2.61 7.73
N GLU A 48 -14.70 3.61 8.57
CA GLU A 48 -15.86 4.51 8.44
C GLU A 48 -15.51 5.73 7.57
N ARG A 49 -14.30 6.27 7.74
CA ARG A 49 -13.86 7.49 7.04
C ARG A 49 -13.42 7.29 5.60
N LEU A 50 -12.89 6.11 5.26
CA LEU A 50 -12.37 5.82 3.92
C LEU A 50 -13.43 5.16 3.01
N ARG A 51 -14.69 5.05 3.47
CA ARG A 51 -15.78 4.52 2.63
C ARG A 51 -16.03 5.45 1.46
N GLY A 52 -16.07 4.88 0.25
CA GLY A 52 -16.34 5.63 -0.98
C GLY A 52 -15.10 6.25 -1.64
N GLN A 53 -13.88 5.93 -1.17
CA GLN A 53 -12.67 6.24 -1.93
C GLN A 53 -12.70 5.52 -3.27
N LYS A 54 -12.41 6.27 -4.34
CA LYS A 54 -12.24 5.71 -5.68
C LYS A 54 -10.78 5.34 -5.86
N PHE A 55 -10.54 4.15 -6.37
CA PHE A 55 -9.22 3.68 -6.75
C PHE A 55 -9.17 3.55 -8.26
N LEU A 56 -8.00 3.82 -8.83
CA LEU A 56 -7.67 3.55 -10.21
C LEU A 56 -6.53 2.53 -10.29
N LEU A 57 -6.42 1.90 -11.45
CA LEU A 57 -5.33 0.96 -11.73
C LEU A 57 -3.99 1.70 -11.67
N GLY A 58 -3.03 1.18 -10.92
CA GLY A 58 -1.71 1.79 -10.76
C GLY A 58 -1.61 2.84 -9.64
N ASP A 59 -2.69 3.15 -8.93
CA ASP A 59 -2.63 4.06 -7.79
C ASP A 59 -1.73 3.52 -6.67
N ARG A 60 -1.03 4.44 -6.01
CA ARG A 60 -0.21 4.15 -4.82
C ARG A 60 -1.06 4.23 -3.57
N VAL A 61 -1.06 3.16 -2.80
CA VAL A 61 -1.92 2.98 -1.63
C VAL A 61 -1.09 2.60 -0.40
N THR A 62 -1.65 2.86 0.78
CA THR A 62 -1.06 2.46 2.06
C THR A 62 -2.12 1.83 2.96
N MET A 63 -1.72 0.83 3.73
CA MET A 63 -2.60 0.20 4.70
C MET A 63 -2.76 1.09 5.93
N VAL A 64 -3.99 1.52 6.21
CA VAL A 64 -4.29 2.43 7.33
C VAL A 64 -4.90 1.70 8.53
N SER A 65 -5.61 0.59 8.30
CA SER A 65 -6.26 -0.17 9.37
C SER A 65 -5.20 -0.80 10.29
N ASP A 66 -5.47 -0.76 11.59
CA ASP A 66 -4.68 -1.42 12.63
C ASP A 66 -5.04 -2.91 12.81
N SER A 67 -6.04 -3.38 12.07
CA SER A 67 -6.51 -4.75 12.08
C SER A 67 -6.40 -5.38 10.68
N GLY A 68 -6.03 -6.67 10.65
CA GLY A 68 -5.95 -7.48 9.44
C GLY A 68 -4.64 -8.26 9.31
N MET A 69 -4.46 -8.91 8.16
CA MET A 69 -3.24 -9.67 7.81
C MET A 69 -2.11 -8.80 7.24
N VAL A 70 -2.44 -7.58 6.82
CA VAL A 70 -1.47 -6.64 6.23
C VAL A 70 -0.99 -5.69 7.33
N PRO A 71 0.34 -5.52 7.50
CA PRO A 71 0.88 -4.58 8.46
C PRO A 71 0.39 -3.15 8.23
N ILE A 72 0.18 -2.40 9.30
CA ILE A 72 -0.12 -0.98 9.22
C ILE A 72 1.04 -0.23 8.54
N SER A 73 0.73 0.78 7.73
CA SER A 73 1.69 1.56 6.94
C SER A 73 2.38 0.79 5.80
N ALA A 74 1.96 -0.45 5.50
CA ALA A 74 2.43 -1.16 4.33
C ALA A 74 1.99 -0.43 3.05
N ARG A 75 2.94 -0.12 2.17
CA ARG A 75 2.70 0.58 0.89
C ARG A 75 2.62 -0.41 -0.26
N GLY A 76 1.83 -0.07 -1.27
CA GLY A 76 1.68 -0.88 -2.46
C GLY A 76 1.06 -0.15 -3.64
N THR A 77 0.85 -0.88 -4.72
CA THR A 77 0.27 -0.41 -5.99
C THR A 77 -0.98 -1.23 -6.32
N VAL A 78 -2.05 -0.56 -6.74
CA VAL A 78 -3.30 -1.20 -7.16
C VAL A 78 -3.11 -1.93 -8.50
N LEU A 79 -3.43 -3.23 -8.52
CA LEU A 79 -3.39 -4.08 -9.72
C LEU A 79 -4.76 -4.36 -10.32
N SER A 80 -5.77 -4.49 -9.48
CA SER A 80 -7.11 -4.86 -9.94
C SER A 80 -8.14 -4.30 -8.98
N ILE A 81 -9.27 -3.89 -9.53
CA ILE A 81 -10.37 -3.33 -8.79
C ILE A 81 -11.60 -4.16 -9.13
N THR A 82 -12.07 -4.89 -8.14
CA THR A 82 -13.36 -5.56 -8.14
C THR A 82 -14.35 -4.73 -7.31
N TYR A 83 -15.65 -4.91 -7.52
CA TYR A 83 -16.71 -4.04 -6.97
C TYR A 83 -16.54 -3.60 -5.50
N LYS A 84 -16.06 -4.47 -4.61
CA LYS A 84 -15.81 -4.16 -3.19
C LYS A 84 -14.41 -4.55 -2.70
N MET A 85 -13.51 -4.95 -3.60
CA MET A 85 -12.19 -5.48 -3.26
C MET A 85 -11.15 -4.92 -4.21
N VAL A 86 -10.01 -4.52 -3.64
CA VAL A 86 -8.87 -4.02 -4.41
C VAL A 86 -7.72 -4.98 -4.19
N GLU A 87 -7.14 -5.44 -5.29
CA GLU A 87 -5.94 -6.26 -5.27
C GLU A 87 -4.72 -5.34 -5.38
N VAL A 88 -3.77 -5.53 -4.46
CA VAL A 88 -2.62 -4.64 -4.29
C VAL A 88 -1.34 -5.46 -4.27
N VAL A 89 -0.34 -5.02 -5.03
CA VAL A 89 1.04 -5.50 -4.88
C VAL A 89 1.75 -4.64 -3.86
N PHE A 90 2.12 -5.25 -2.75
CA PHE A 90 2.86 -4.60 -1.69
C PHE A 90 4.35 -4.58 -1.96
N ASP A 91 5.01 -3.49 -1.56
CA ASP A 91 6.44 -3.31 -1.80
C ASP A 91 7.30 -4.23 -0.94
N GLY A 92 6.86 -4.51 0.29
CA GLY A 92 7.57 -5.33 1.27
C GLY A 92 6.98 -6.73 1.45
N PRO A 93 7.80 -7.73 1.81
CA PRO A 93 7.29 -9.05 2.20
C PRO A 93 6.63 -9.01 3.58
N PHE A 94 5.57 -9.79 3.79
CA PHE A 94 4.93 -10.03 5.08
C PHE A 94 4.27 -11.41 5.11
N ILE A 95 3.97 -11.92 6.31
CA ILE A 95 3.57 -13.32 6.55
C ILE A 95 2.26 -13.70 5.84
N GLY A 96 1.31 -12.77 5.72
CA GLY A 96 0.02 -12.99 5.06
C GLY A 96 0.02 -12.79 3.54
N ARG A 97 1.18 -12.62 2.91
CA ARG A 97 1.28 -12.31 1.48
C ARG A 97 1.22 -13.59 0.63
N THR A 98 0.31 -13.62 -0.34
CA THR A 98 0.34 -14.61 -1.43
C THR A 98 1.03 -14.00 -2.66
N SER A 99 1.86 -14.79 -3.34
CA SER A 99 2.49 -14.37 -4.58
C SER A 99 1.77 -15.01 -5.77
N LEU A 100 1.34 -14.19 -6.73
CA LEU A 100 0.58 -14.58 -7.93
C LEU A 100 1.41 -15.35 -8.97
N ASN A 101 2.66 -15.67 -8.64
CA ASN A 101 3.61 -16.38 -9.50
C ASN A 101 3.49 -17.90 -9.43
N ASN A 102 2.65 -18.45 -8.54
CA ASN A 102 2.55 -19.89 -8.29
C ASN A 102 1.11 -20.44 -8.43
N CYS A 103 0.28 -19.80 -9.26
CA CYS A 103 -1.03 -20.28 -9.70
C CYS A 103 -1.00 -20.65 -11.18
#